data_AF-A0A816HBG4-F1
#
_entry.id   AF-A0A816HBG4-F1
#
_cell.length_a   1.000
_cell.length_b   1.000
_cell.length_c   1.000
_cell.angle_alpha   90.00
_cell.angle_beta   90.00
_cell.angle_gamma   90.00
#
_symmetry.space_group_name_H-M   'P 1'
#
loop_
_entity.id
_entity.type
_entity.pdbx_description
1 polymer ?
#
loop_
_entity_poly.entity_id
_entity_poly.type
_entity_poly.pdbx_seq_one_letter_code
_entity_poly.pdbx_strand_id
1 'polypeptide(L)'
;MAEKDLFTLSKIFYYVREKYYNQAYITANEALKRYVNDGLLKFYSAVAQLMNGRLNESMRELEQLRSRPELTVAALLALIHAHKQHKNPGIHL
;
A
#
# COMPACT_ATOMS: atom_id res chain seq x y z
N MET A 1 -6.43 6.69 -15.27
CA MET A 1 -5.41 5.79 -14.70
C MET A 1 -4.41 6.67 -13.98
N ALA A 2 -4.14 6.40 -12.69
CA ALA A 2 -3.34 7.26 -11.83
C ALA A 2 -1.86 7.35 -12.28
N GLU A 3 -1.41 6.40 -13.10
CA GLU A 3 -0.08 6.39 -13.72
C GLU A 3 0.26 7.69 -14.48
N LYS A 4 -0.76 8.39 -15.00
CA LYS A 4 -0.57 9.68 -15.67
C LYS A 4 -0.38 10.86 -14.71
N ASP A 5 -0.70 10.68 -13.43
CA ASP A 5 -0.51 11.64 -12.35
C ASP A 5 0.79 11.36 -11.59
N LEU A 6 1.91 11.57 -12.30
CA LEU A 6 3.25 11.30 -11.80
C LEU A 6 3.56 12.06 -10.50
N PHE A 7 3.00 13.27 -10.34
CA PHE A 7 3.19 14.07 -9.14
C PHE A 7 2.61 13.38 -7.91
N THR A 8 1.36 12.92 -7.98
CA THR A 8 0.72 12.18 -6.88
C THR A 8 1.46 10.90 -6.54
N LEU A 9 1.84 10.10 -7.55
CA LEU A 9 2.57 8.84 -7.32
C LEU A 9 3.96 9.09 -6.72
N SER A 10 4.68 10.10 -7.21
CA SER A 10 6.00 10.46 -6.67
C SER A 10 5.91 10.90 -5.21
N LYS A 11 4.85 11.66 -4.85
CA LYS A 11 4.59 12.10 -3.49
C LYS A 11 4.27 10.93 -2.55
N ILE A 12 3.44 9.99 -3.00
CA ILE A 12 3.14 8.74 -2.26
C ILE A 12 4.44 7.94 -2.05
N PHE A 13 5.23 7.74 -3.10
CA PHE A 13 6.49 7.00 -3.02
C PHE A 13 7.47 7.64 -2.03
N TYR A 14 7.62 8.97 -2.08
CA TYR A 14 8.41 9.71 -1.12
C TYR A 14 7.92 9.48 0.32
N TYR A 15 6.62 9.59 0.57
CA TYR A 15 6.07 9.38 1.91
C TYR A 15 6.25 7.95 2.42
N VAL A 16 6.11 6.94 1.57
CA VAL A 16 6.38 5.55 1.96
C VAL A 16 7.86 5.36 2.31
N ARG A 17 8.77 5.92 1.50
CA ARG A 17 10.22 5.81 1.71
C ARG A 17 10.67 6.47 3.01
N GLU A 18 10.17 7.66 3.30
CA GLU A 18 10.51 8.44 4.51
C GLU A 18 9.70 8.02 5.75
N LYS A 19 8.99 6.87 5.69
CA LYS A 19 8.15 6.33 6.77
C LYS A 19 6.98 7.25 7.19
N TYR A 20 6.57 8.20 6.35
CA TYR A 20 5.37 9.03 6.53
C TYR A 20 4.09 8.30 6.08
N TYR A 21 3.84 7.11 6.62
CA TYR A 21 2.80 6.20 6.14
C TYR A 21 1.38 6.79 6.23
N ASN A 22 1.06 7.58 7.27
CA ASN A 22 -0.26 8.21 7.35
C ASN A 22 -0.48 9.22 6.20
N GLN A 23 0.55 9.97 5.80
CA GLN A 23 0.48 10.90 4.67
C GLN A 23 0.38 10.16 3.34
N ALA A 24 1.11 9.05 3.18
CA ALA A 24 0.97 8.17 2.03
C ALA A 24 -0.47 7.63 1.90
N TYR A 25 -1.06 7.17 2.99
CA TYR A 25 -2.44 6.68 3.05
C TYR A 25 -3.47 7.76 2.66
N ILE A 26 -3.36 8.95 3.26
CA ILE A 26 -4.27 10.07 2.94
C ILE A 26 -4.15 10.45 1.47
N THR A 27 -2.93 10.63 0.98
CA THR A 27 -2.66 11.02 -0.42
C THR A 27 -3.19 9.98 -1.41
N ALA A 28 -3.00 8.69 -1.13
CA ALA A 28 -3.52 7.60 -1.96
C ALA A 28 -5.07 7.58 -1.98
N ASN A 29 -5.72 7.75 -0.83
CA ASN A 29 -7.18 7.78 -0.76
C ASN A 29 -7.80 9.02 -1.42
N GLU A 30 -7.15 10.18 -1.31
CA GLU A 30 -7.56 11.36 -2.05
C GLU A 30 -7.46 11.14 -3.56
N ALA A 31 -6.39 10.51 -4.02
CA ALA A 31 -6.22 10.15 -5.42
C ALA A 31 -7.28 9.12 -5.88
N LEU A 32 -7.66 8.15 -5.03
CA LEU A 32 -8.72 7.19 -5.32
C LEU A 32 -10.11 7.82 -5.49
N LYS A 33 -10.35 9.02 -4.94
CA LYS A 33 -11.58 9.78 -5.24
C LYS A 33 -11.64 10.24 -6.72
N ARG A 34 -10.48 10.47 -7.34
CA ARG A 34 -10.35 10.90 -8.75
C ARG A 34 -10.17 9.72 -9.70
N TYR A 35 -9.34 8.76 -9.31
CA TYR A 35 -9.01 7.56 -10.07
C TYR A 35 -9.61 6.33 -9.41
N VAL A 36 -10.93 6.22 -9.48
CA VAL A 36 -11.70 5.16 -8.82
C VAL A 36 -11.23 3.79 -9.32
N ASN A 37 -11.05 2.85 -8.38
CA ASN A 37 -10.63 1.47 -8.65
C ASN A 37 -9.23 1.30 -9.29
N ASP A 38 -8.39 2.34 -9.26
CA ASP A 38 -7.00 2.22 -9.68
C ASP A 38 -6.23 1.26 -8.75
N GLY A 39 -5.62 0.22 -9.35
CA GLY A 39 -4.98 -0.85 -8.60
C GLY A 39 -3.72 -0.41 -7.88
N LEU A 40 -2.95 0.49 -8.49
CA LEU A 40 -1.69 0.96 -7.94
C LEU A 40 -1.93 1.84 -6.72
N LEU A 41 -2.94 2.71 -6.78
CA LEU A 41 -3.33 3.52 -5.62
C LEU A 41 -3.89 2.67 -4.48
N LYS A 42 -4.70 1.64 -4.77
CA LYS A 42 -5.15 0.67 -3.76
C LYS A 42 -3.98 -0.07 -3.11
N PHE A 43 -3.01 -0.49 -3.92
CA PHE A 43 -1.79 -1.12 -3.41
C PHE A 43 -1.05 -0.21 -2.43
N TYR A 44 -0.76 1.03 -2.80
CA TYR A 44 -0.06 1.97 -1.91
C TYR A 44 -0.87 2.34 -0.67
N SER A 45 -2.19 2.49 -0.78
CA SER A 45 -3.08 2.68 0.38
C SER A 45 -2.96 1.52 1.37
N ALA A 46 -3.06 0.27 0.87
CA ALA A 46 -2.97 -0.92 1.70
C ALA A 46 -1.58 -1.09 2.33
N VAL A 47 -0.49 -0.84 1.58
CA VAL A 47 0.88 -0.86 2.13
C VAL A 47 1.06 0.20 3.22
N ALA A 48 0.56 1.42 3.01
CA ALA A 48 0.65 2.48 4.01
C ALA A 48 -0.12 2.13 5.29
N GLN A 49 -1.28 1.46 5.18
CA GLN A 49 -2.00 0.94 6.34
C GLN A 49 -1.25 -0.20 7.04
N LEU A 50 -0.68 -1.12 6.27
CA LEU A 50 0.12 -2.24 6.77
C LEU A 50 1.28 -1.73 7.62
N MET A 51 2.02 -0.75 7.11
CA MET A 51 3.17 -0.15 7.79
C MET A 51 2.77 0.67 9.03
N ASN A 52 1.50 1.09 9.13
CA ASN A 52 0.92 1.71 10.34
C ASN A 52 0.38 0.66 11.35
N GLY A 53 0.61 -0.63 11.13
CA GLY A 53 0.14 -1.70 12.02
C GLY A 53 -1.35 -2.07 11.84
N ARG A 54 -2.04 -1.54 10.82
CA ARG A 54 -3.43 -1.90 10.50
C ARG A 54 -3.47 -3.16 9.64
N LEU A 55 -3.07 -4.29 10.23
CA LEU A 55 -2.79 -5.53 9.51
C LEU A 55 -4.04 -6.15 8.84
N ASN A 56 -5.17 -6.25 9.55
CA ASN A 56 -6.33 -7.02 9.05
C ASN A 56 -6.94 -6.44 7.76
N GLU A 57 -7.18 -5.13 7.74
CA GLU A 57 -7.77 -4.45 6.58
C GLU A 57 -6.80 -4.44 5.38
N SER A 58 -5.54 -4.09 5.64
CA SER A 58 -4.51 -4.05 4.61
C SER A 58 -4.26 -5.42 3.98
N MET A 59 -4.19 -6.48 4.77
CA MET A 59 -4.02 -7.84 4.26
C MET A 59 -5.20 -8.27 3.38
N ARG A 60 -6.44 -7.97 3.77
CA ARG A 60 -7.63 -8.27 2.95
C ARG A 60 -7.58 -7.57 1.60
N GLU A 61 -7.14 -6.31 1.57
CA GLU A 61 -7.02 -5.55 0.32
C GLU A 61 -5.87 -6.07 -0.55
N LEU A 62 -4.73 -6.41 0.04
CA LEU A 62 -3.59 -7.01 -0.66
C LEU A 62 -3.91 -8.38 -1.26
N GLU A 63 -4.69 -9.22 -0.58
CA GLU A 63 -5.16 -10.51 -1.13
C GLU A 63 -6.02 -10.33 -2.39
N GLN A 64 -6.88 -9.30 -2.43
CA GLN A 64 -7.65 -9.00 -3.64
C GLN A 64 -6.74 -8.57 -4.80
N LEU A 65 -5.69 -7.80 -4.50
CA LEU A 65 -4.73 -7.31 -5.50
C LEU A 65 -3.82 -8.40 -6.08
N ARG A 66 -3.63 -9.53 -5.37
CA ARG A 66 -2.87 -10.68 -5.86
C ARG A 66 -3.43 -11.24 -7.18
N SER A 67 -4.74 -11.09 -7.42
CA SER A 67 -5.40 -11.52 -8.66
C SER A 67 -5.05 -10.67 -9.89
N ARG A 68 -4.38 -9.52 -9.71
CA ARG A 68 -3.99 -8.62 -10.80
C ARG A 68 -2.54 -8.87 -11.21
N PRO A 69 -2.27 -9.35 -12.44
CA PRO A 69 -0.92 -9.73 -12.88
C PRO A 69 0.14 -8.66 -12.65
N GLU A 70 -0.21 -7.39 -12.85
CA GLU A 70 0.67 -6.23 -12.70
C GLU A 70 1.04 -5.90 -11.24
N LEU A 71 0.29 -6.44 -10.27
CA LEU A 71 0.49 -6.20 -8.83
C LEU A 71 0.77 -7.48 -8.03
N THR A 72 0.62 -8.66 -8.62
CA THR A 72 0.72 -9.95 -7.91
C THR A 72 2.01 -10.07 -7.10
N VAL A 73 3.16 -9.76 -7.70
CA VAL A 73 4.46 -9.87 -7.01
C VAL A 73 4.57 -8.90 -5.84
N ALA A 74 4.17 -7.65 -6.05
CA ALA A 74 4.23 -6.61 -5.02
C ALA A 74 3.27 -6.92 -3.85
N ALA A 75 2.06 -7.38 -4.16
CA ALA A 75 1.06 -7.80 -3.18
C ALA A 75 1.56 -8.99 -2.33
N LEU A 76 2.15 -10.01 -2.97
CA LEU A 76 2.71 -11.17 -2.26
C LEU A 76 3.86 -10.77 -1.33
N LEU A 77 4.76 -9.87 -1.75
CA LEU A 77 5.85 -9.37 -0.91
C LEU A 77 5.31 -8.63 0.32
N ALA A 78 4.30 -7.77 0.15
CA ALA A 78 3.65 -7.07 1.26
C ALA A 78 2.97 -8.04 2.24
N LEU A 79 2.30 -9.07 1.74
CA LEU A 79 1.68 -10.12 2.56
C LEU A 79 2.71 -10.94 3.34
N ILE A 80 3.82 -11.34 2.71
CA ILE A 80 4.92 -12.03 3.39
C ILE A 80 5.48 -11.16 4.51
N HIS A 81 5.65 -9.86 4.27
CA HIS A 81 6.09 -8.91 5.28
C HIS A 81 5.10 -8.81 6.45
N ALA A 82 3.80 -8.71 6.15
CA ALA A 82 2.73 -8.71 7.16
C ALA A 82 2.77 -9.96 8.05
N HIS A 83 2.90 -11.15 7.45
CA HIS A 83 2.99 -12.41 8.18
C HIS A 83 4.23 -12.49 9.08
N LYS A 84 5.37 -11.96 8.62
CA LYS A 84 6.60 -11.90 9.43
C LYS A 84 6.44 -10.97 10.62
N GLN A 85 5.83 -9.80 10.45
CA GLN A 85 5.53 -8.88 11.56
C GLN A 85 4.58 -9.52 12.57
N HIS A 86 3.52 -10.18 12.11
CA HIS A 86 2.56 -10.84 12.99
C HIS A 86 3.20 -11.97 13.82
N LYS A 87 4.13 -12.75 13.23
CA LYS A 87 4.83 -13.84 13.94
C LYS A 87 5.90 -13.33 14.91
N ASN A 88 6.42 -12.12 14.72
CA ASN A 88 7.53 -11.60 15.52
C ASN A 88 7.39 -10.09 15.76
N PRO A 89 6.51 -9.67 16.70
CA PRO A 89 6.19 -8.25 16.92
C PRO A 89 7.38 -7.39 17.43
N GLY A 90 8.53 -8.00 17.71
CA GLY A 90 9.75 -7.30 18.17
C GLY A 90 10.70 -6.81 17.06
N ILE A 91 10.45 -7.12 15.78
CA ILE A 91 11.32 -6.69 14.68
C ILE A 91 10.71 -5.45 14.01
N HIS A 92 10.95 -4.28 14.60
CA HIS A 92 10.75 -3.00 13.94
C HIS A 92 12.12 -2.44 13.49
N LEU A 93 12.25 -2.20 12.18
CA LEU A 93 13.36 -1.48 11.53
C LEU A 93 13.25 0.03 11.72
#